data_AF-A0A535CL55-F1
#
_entry.id   AF-A0A535CL55-F1
#
_cell.length_a   1.000
_cell.length_b   1.000
_cell.length_c   1.000
_cell.angle_alpha   90.00
_cell.angle_beta   90.00
_cell.angle_gamma   90.00
#
_symmetry.space_group_name_H-M   'P 1'
#
loop_
_entity.id
_entity.type
_entity.pdbx_description
1 polymer ?
#
loop_
_entity_poly.entity_id
_entity_poly.type
_entity_poly.pdbx_seq_one_letter_code
_entity_poly.pdbx_strand_id
1 'polypeptide(L)'
;MKLTTAAAALGVIGSGTRLITRVYMTGSLAAGTLTGSLWLVGDGDPSLSTERFAQRAYGGAAGHIIDLAKAVRAAGITHVTGRVFGDESLFDTVRTGPLWKASYWRDCPPISALSVNKSLHAFGLPYSYPSPAQRAAEVLRGALAARGVRVDHDPRVYQMPATATLVASEPSPRMYRLVLEMNRPSDNFFAEVLNKRIATADGRAGTTYNGRRATRHYLESLGINLTGARLYDGSGLSSGDRLSARQLLAVLRRA
;
A
#
# COMPACT_ATOMS: atom_id res chain seq x y z
N MET A 1 -1.80 12.47 -14.89
CA MET A 1 -1.57 12.79 -13.47
C MET A 1 -0.38 12.05 -12.87
N LYS A 2 -0.10 10.80 -13.26
CA LYS A 2 1.02 10.03 -12.68
C LYS A 2 2.37 10.76 -12.61
N LEU A 3 2.68 11.66 -13.53
CA LEU A 3 3.91 12.49 -13.46
C LEU A 3 3.93 13.45 -12.26
N THR A 4 2.80 14.08 -11.90
CA THR A 4 2.73 14.91 -10.69
C THR A 4 2.84 14.06 -9.43
N THR A 5 2.21 12.88 -9.44
CA THR A 5 2.29 11.90 -8.35
C THR A 5 3.71 11.34 -8.20
N ALA A 6 4.40 11.06 -9.30
CA ALA A 6 5.78 10.59 -9.32
C ALA A 6 6.71 11.65 -8.70
N ALA A 7 6.63 12.89 -9.17
CA ALA A 7 7.38 14.02 -8.62
C ALA A 7 7.19 14.15 -7.11
N ALA A 8 5.93 14.17 -6.64
CA ALA A 8 5.63 14.29 -5.22
C ALA A 8 6.04 13.05 -4.40
N ALA A 9 5.88 11.83 -4.92
CA ALA A 9 6.34 10.62 -4.23
C ALA A 9 7.87 10.64 -4.04
N LEU A 10 8.62 11.01 -5.08
CA LEU A 10 10.09 11.06 -5.01
C LEU A 10 10.59 12.19 -4.10
N GLY A 11 9.93 13.35 -4.11
CA GLY A 11 10.34 14.51 -3.33
C GLY A 11 9.86 14.54 -1.89
N VAL A 12 8.60 14.18 -1.63
CA VAL A 12 8.00 14.21 -0.29
C VAL A 12 8.36 12.97 0.52
N ILE A 13 8.28 11.77 -0.09
CA ILE A 13 8.59 10.52 0.62
C ILE A 13 10.10 10.22 0.55
N GLY A 14 10.76 10.63 -0.53
CA GLY A 14 12.17 10.39 -0.77
C GLY A 14 12.41 9.20 -1.70
N SER A 15 13.16 9.43 -2.77
CA SER A 15 13.49 8.43 -3.81
C SER A 15 14.07 7.12 -3.26
N GLY A 16 14.92 7.21 -2.23
CA GLY A 16 15.57 6.06 -1.60
C GLY A 16 14.72 5.33 -0.56
N THR A 17 13.60 5.91 -0.13
CA THR A 17 12.75 5.39 0.95
C THR A 17 12.07 4.09 0.54
N ARG A 18 11.87 3.20 1.51
CA ARG A 18 11.08 1.97 1.35
C ARG A 18 9.87 2.05 2.26
N LEU A 19 8.72 1.60 1.76
CA LEU A 19 7.52 1.42 2.55
C LEU A 19 7.65 0.09 3.30
N ILE A 20 7.20 0.01 4.55
CA ILE A 20 7.47 -1.18 5.37
C ILE A 20 6.16 -1.79 5.87
N THR A 21 5.84 -2.97 5.37
CA THR A 21 4.77 -3.81 5.93
C THR A 21 5.32 -4.53 7.16
N ARG A 22 4.57 -4.54 8.27
CA ARG A 22 5.06 -5.07 9.55
C ARG A 22 4.12 -6.12 10.11
N VAL A 23 4.68 -7.07 10.87
CA VAL A 23 3.91 -7.93 11.76
C VAL A 23 4.28 -7.60 13.19
N TYR A 24 3.27 -7.27 13.99
CA TYR A 24 3.39 -7.10 15.43
C TYR A 24 2.67 -8.23 16.17
N MET A 25 2.95 -8.37 17.46
CA MET A 25 2.21 -9.24 18.37
C MET A 25 1.70 -8.48 19.59
N THR A 26 0.57 -8.92 20.12
CA THR A 26 0.05 -8.52 21.43
C THR A 26 -0.18 -9.76 22.27
N GLY A 27 0.12 -9.70 23.56
CA GLY A 27 0.04 -10.84 24.48
C GLY A 27 1.42 -11.34 24.89
N SER A 28 1.50 -12.58 25.36
CA SER A 28 2.74 -13.18 25.86
C SER A 28 3.16 -14.38 25.01
N LEU A 29 4.46 -14.48 24.73
CA LEU A 29 5.05 -15.63 24.03
C LEU A 29 5.79 -16.52 25.05
N ALA A 30 5.36 -17.78 25.18
CA ALA A 30 6.01 -18.77 26.03
C ALA A 30 6.06 -20.13 25.32
N ALA A 31 7.24 -20.77 25.32
CA ALA A 31 7.46 -22.08 24.69
C ALA A 31 6.93 -22.19 23.23
N GLY A 32 7.00 -21.09 22.47
CA GLY A 32 6.53 -21.01 21.08
C GLY A 32 5.03 -20.75 20.89
N THR A 33 4.25 -20.71 21.98
CA THR A 33 2.84 -20.30 21.96
C THR A 33 2.70 -18.82 22.30
N LEU A 34 2.17 -18.05 21.36
CA LEU A 34 1.68 -16.69 21.58
C LEU A 34 0.25 -16.78 22.11
N THR A 35 0.08 -16.54 23.41
CA THR A 35 -1.23 -16.28 24.03
C THR A 35 -1.62 -14.85 23.71
N GLY A 36 -2.22 -14.66 22.54
CA GLY A 36 -2.30 -13.35 21.91
C GLY A 36 -2.63 -13.38 20.43
N SER A 37 -2.44 -12.26 19.75
CA SER A 37 -2.75 -12.09 18.32
C SER A 37 -1.59 -11.44 17.57
N LEU A 38 -1.55 -11.67 16.27
CA LEU A 38 -0.64 -11.01 15.34
C LEU A 38 -1.36 -9.87 14.62
N TRP A 39 -0.62 -8.82 14.25
CA TRP A 39 -1.12 -7.64 13.55
C TRP A 39 -0.28 -7.39 12.31
N LEU A 40 -0.85 -7.62 11.13
CA LEU A 40 -0.26 -7.25 9.85
C LEU A 40 -0.62 -5.79 9.56
N VAL A 41 0.37 -4.89 9.61
CA VAL A 41 0.17 -3.44 9.49
C VAL A 41 0.75 -2.97 8.17
N GLY A 42 -0.08 -2.34 7.33
CA GLY A 42 0.31 -1.82 6.03
C GLY A 42 0.78 -0.37 6.06
N ASP A 43 1.89 -0.07 5.40
CA ASP A 43 2.44 1.29 5.21
C ASP A 43 2.14 1.82 3.79
N GLY A 44 1.12 1.28 3.12
CA GLY A 44 0.76 1.66 1.76
C GLY A 44 1.72 1.15 0.69
N ASP A 45 2.33 -0.03 0.86
CA ASP A 45 3.11 -0.68 -0.19
C ASP A 45 2.20 -1.27 -1.29
N PRO A 46 2.16 -0.70 -2.51
CA PRO A 46 1.34 -1.22 -3.58
C PRO A 46 1.90 -2.50 -4.22
N SER A 47 3.15 -2.86 -3.92
CA SER A 47 3.86 -4.00 -4.51
C SER A 47 3.77 -5.28 -3.68
N LEU A 48 3.37 -5.19 -2.40
CA LEU A 48 3.32 -6.33 -1.48
C LEU A 48 2.56 -7.50 -2.12
N SER A 49 3.24 -8.64 -2.27
CA SER A 49 2.72 -9.73 -3.05
C SER A 49 3.29 -11.10 -2.67
N THR A 50 2.61 -12.15 -3.14
CA THR A 50 3.19 -13.49 -3.21
C THR A 50 4.26 -13.52 -4.30
N GLU A 51 5.31 -14.33 -4.12
CA GLU A 51 6.42 -14.43 -5.07
C GLU A 51 5.97 -14.68 -6.53
N ARG A 52 5.05 -15.61 -6.74
CA ARG A 52 4.49 -15.89 -8.09
C ARG A 52 3.82 -14.67 -8.72
N PHE A 53 3.11 -13.87 -7.91
CA PHE A 53 2.48 -12.65 -8.42
C PHE A 53 3.54 -11.59 -8.72
N ALA A 54 4.51 -11.38 -7.81
CA ALA A 54 5.60 -10.45 -8.00
C ALA A 54 6.39 -10.72 -9.27
N GLN A 55 6.71 -11.99 -9.55
CA GLN A 55 7.44 -12.39 -10.75
C GLN A 55 6.68 -12.02 -12.03
N ARG A 56 5.36 -12.23 -12.07
CA ARG A 56 4.53 -11.94 -13.25
C ARG A 56 4.23 -10.45 -13.40
N ALA A 57 4.03 -9.74 -12.30
CA ALA A 57 3.57 -8.35 -12.29
C ALA A 57 4.71 -7.34 -12.32
N TYR A 58 5.81 -7.62 -11.64
CA TYR A 58 6.87 -6.65 -11.29
C TYR A 58 8.29 -7.18 -11.55
N GLY A 59 8.43 -8.31 -12.27
CA GLY A 59 9.72 -8.98 -12.47
C GLY A 59 10.40 -9.39 -11.16
N GLY A 60 9.63 -9.63 -10.10
CA GLY A 60 10.09 -10.00 -8.77
C GLY A 60 10.39 -8.83 -7.83
N ALA A 61 10.39 -7.58 -8.30
CA ALA A 61 10.66 -6.42 -7.45
C ALA A 61 9.44 -6.05 -6.59
N ALA A 62 9.30 -6.66 -5.42
CA ALA A 62 8.18 -6.43 -4.49
C ALA A 62 8.58 -6.68 -3.03
N GLY A 63 7.75 -6.23 -2.09
CA GLY A 63 7.72 -6.83 -0.76
C GLY A 63 7.02 -8.20 -0.80
N HIS A 64 7.51 -9.18 -0.06
CA HIS A 64 7.02 -10.54 -0.08
C HIS A 64 6.35 -10.95 1.24
N ILE A 65 5.02 -11.14 1.21
CA ILE A 65 4.26 -11.54 2.41
C ILE A 65 4.70 -12.88 3.00
N ILE A 66 5.28 -13.74 2.18
CA ILE A 66 5.85 -15.01 2.60
C ILE A 66 7.03 -14.81 3.56
N ASP A 67 7.84 -13.76 3.37
CA ASP A 67 9.01 -13.51 4.19
C ASP A 67 8.62 -13.00 5.58
N LEU A 68 7.48 -12.30 5.71
CA LEU A 68 6.85 -12.03 7.01
C LEU A 68 6.51 -13.33 7.75
N ALA A 69 5.91 -14.32 7.07
CA ALA A 69 5.58 -15.60 7.71
C ALA A 69 6.84 -16.40 8.11
N LYS A 70 7.91 -16.35 7.30
CA LYS A 70 9.21 -16.93 7.65
C LYS A 70 9.78 -16.26 8.91
N ALA A 71 9.76 -14.94 8.97
CA ALA A 71 10.27 -14.17 10.10
C ALA A 71 9.47 -14.44 11.39
N VAL A 72 8.14 -14.52 11.31
CA VAL A 72 7.30 -14.92 12.46
C VAL A 72 7.67 -16.30 12.98
N ARG A 73 7.87 -17.28 12.09
CA ARG A 73 8.33 -18.62 12.48
C ARG A 73 9.73 -18.59 13.09
N ALA A 74 10.65 -17.82 12.52
CA ALA A 74 12.02 -17.66 13.00
C ALA A 74 12.08 -16.95 14.36
N ALA A 75 11.09 -16.11 14.70
CA ALA A 75 10.92 -15.52 16.02
C ALA A 75 10.42 -16.52 17.09
N GLY A 76 10.34 -17.82 16.76
CA GLY A 76 9.96 -18.88 17.67
C GLY A 76 8.45 -19.11 17.80
N ILE A 77 7.62 -18.34 17.10
CA ILE A 77 6.16 -18.49 17.17
C ILE A 77 5.75 -19.71 16.34
N THR A 78 5.18 -20.71 17.00
CA THR A 78 4.66 -21.95 16.40
C THR A 78 3.15 -22.10 16.57
N HIS A 79 2.56 -21.41 17.54
CA HIS A 79 1.13 -21.37 17.78
C HIS A 79 0.68 -19.99 18.24
N VAL A 80 -0.42 -19.49 17.69
CA VAL A 80 -1.08 -18.24 18.08
C VAL A 80 -2.50 -18.60 18.52
N THR A 81 -2.81 -18.38 19.80
CA THR A 81 -4.14 -18.69 20.36
C THR A 81 -5.22 -17.73 19.86
N GLY A 82 -4.81 -16.56 19.37
CA GLY A 82 -5.68 -15.54 18.81
C GLY A 82 -5.82 -15.67 17.29
N ARG A 83 -5.75 -14.51 16.62
CA ARG A 83 -5.90 -14.38 15.16
C ARG A 83 -4.80 -13.52 14.55
N VAL A 84 -4.84 -13.42 13.22
CA VAL A 84 -4.14 -12.37 12.49
C VAL A 84 -5.12 -11.21 12.24
N PHE A 85 -4.80 -10.02 12.71
CA PHE A 85 -5.49 -8.79 12.35
C PHE A 85 -4.80 -8.12 11.17
N GLY A 86 -5.58 -7.60 10.22
CA GLY A 86 -5.09 -6.67 9.19
C GLY A 86 -5.37 -5.23 9.62
N ASP A 87 -4.34 -4.40 9.70
CA ASP A 87 -4.44 -2.98 10.00
C ASP A 87 -4.11 -2.15 8.75
N GLU A 88 -5.12 -1.44 8.27
CA GLU A 88 -5.05 -0.51 7.13
C GLU A 88 -5.34 0.94 7.54
N SER A 89 -5.36 1.24 8.84
CA SER A 89 -5.80 2.52 9.41
C SER A 89 -4.93 3.72 9.03
N LEU A 90 -3.76 3.48 8.40
CA LEU A 90 -2.95 4.55 7.82
C LEU A 90 -3.73 5.35 6.76
N PHE A 91 -4.64 4.69 6.03
CA PHE A 91 -5.53 5.33 5.06
C PHE A 91 -6.98 5.31 5.53
N ASP A 92 -7.82 6.17 4.94
CA ASP A 92 -9.27 6.01 5.05
C ASP A 92 -9.76 4.71 4.39
N THR A 93 -11.03 4.37 4.64
CA THR A 93 -11.69 3.18 4.08
C THR A 93 -12.30 3.43 2.68
N VAL A 94 -12.03 4.59 2.05
CA VAL A 94 -12.55 4.90 0.72
C VAL A 94 -11.72 4.16 -0.33
N ARG A 95 -12.38 3.24 -1.05
CA ARG A 95 -11.73 2.29 -1.96
C ARG A 95 -11.53 2.78 -3.39
N THR A 96 -12.18 3.88 -3.75
CA THR A 96 -12.20 4.45 -5.10
C THR A 96 -11.82 5.93 -5.09
N GLY A 97 -11.55 6.50 -6.27
CA GLY A 97 -11.28 7.93 -6.42
C GLY A 97 -12.52 8.75 -6.79
N PRO A 98 -12.46 10.09 -6.60
CA PRO A 98 -13.56 10.99 -6.93
C PRO A 98 -13.78 11.10 -8.44
N LEU A 99 -15.06 11.18 -8.85
CA LEU A 99 -15.48 11.30 -10.26
C LEU A 99 -15.06 10.13 -11.16
N TRP A 100 -14.73 8.99 -10.58
CA TRP A 100 -14.52 7.75 -11.32
C TRP A 100 -15.85 7.23 -11.85
N LYS A 101 -15.83 6.71 -13.08
CA LYS A 101 -16.95 5.91 -13.59
C LYS A 101 -17.02 4.61 -12.80
N ALA A 102 -18.23 4.10 -12.58
CA ALA A 102 -18.40 2.82 -11.89
C ALA A 102 -17.54 1.72 -12.51
N SER A 103 -17.42 1.66 -13.84
CA SER A 103 -16.61 0.67 -14.56
C SER A 103 -15.10 0.67 -14.24
N TYR A 104 -14.55 1.75 -13.66
CA TYR A 104 -13.12 1.86 -13.35
C TYR A 104 -12.65 0.94 -12.22
N TRP A 105 -13.54 0.20 -11.57
CA TRP A 105 -13.14 -0.92 -10.71
C TRP A 105 -12.27 -1.96 -11.44
N ARG A 106 -12.37 -2.04 -12.79
CA ARG A 106 -11.51 -2.89 -13.63
C ARG A 106 -10.10 -2.33 -13.82
N ASP A 107 -9.96 -1.01 -13.78
CA ASP A 107 -8.72 -0.29 -14.04
C ASP A 107 -7.92 -0.03 -12.76
N CYS A 108 -8.60 0.06 -11.62
CA CYS A 108 -8.00 0.22 -10.30
C CYS A 108 -8.75 -0.64 -9.27
N PRO A 109 -8.09 -1.70 -8.74
CA PRO A 109 -8.60 -2.44 -7.59
C PRO A 109 -8.81 -1.55 -6.35
N PRO A 110 -9.58 -2.02 -5.35
CA PRO A 110 -9.85 -1.30 -4.10
C PRO A 110 -8.59 -0.79 -3.40
N ILE A 111 -8.55 0.51 -3.14
CA ILE A 111 -7.41 1.18 -2.50
C ILE A 111 -7.39 0.89 -0.98
N SER A 112 -6.21 0.54 -0.45
CA SER A 112 -5.98 0.30 0.98
C SER A 112 -4.51 0.53 1.33
N ALA A 113 -4.22 0.86 2.59
CA ALA A 113 -2.85 0.87 3.11
C ALA A 113 -2.24 -0.53 3.22
N LEU A 114 -3.07 -1.58 3.22
CA LEU A 114 -2.66 -2.98 3.29
C LEU A 114 -3.35 -3.79 2.19
N SER A 115 -2.60 -4.07 1.13
CA SER A 115 -3.06 -4.90 0.01
C SER A 115 -2.00 -5.93 -0.35
N VAL A 116 -2.40 -7.16 -0.59
CA VAL A 116 -1.52 -8.21 -1.13
C VAL A 116 -1.97 -8.52 -2.55
N ASN A 117 -1.03 -8.59 -3.50
CA ASN A 117 -1.33 -8.82 -4.92
C ASN A 117 -2.34 -7.79 -5.48
N LYS A 118 -2.29 -6.53 -5.00
CA LYS A 118 -3.29 -5.49 -5.30
C LYS A 118 -4.74 -5.85 -4.93
N SER A 119 -4.94 -6.82 -4.04
CA SER A 119 -6.24 -7.45 -3.76
C SER A 119 -6.88 -8.18 -4.96
N LEU A 120 -6.13 -8.48 -6.02
CA LEU A 120 -6.63 -9.23 -7.17
C LEU A 120 -6.78 -10.72 -6.85
N HIS A 121 -7.75 -11.38 -7.48
CA HIS A 121 -7.89 -12.84 -7.41
C HIS A 121 -6.68 -13.54 -8.04
N ALA A 122 -6.22 -13.04 -9.18
CA ALA A 122 -5.01 -13.46 -9.85
C ALA A 122 -4.49 -12.35 -10.78
N PHE A 123 -3.21 -12.41 -11.13
CA PHE A 123 -2.63 -11.50 -12.11
C PHE A 123 -3.37 -11.60 -13.47
N GLY A 124 -3.74 -10.45 -14.02
CA GLY A 124 -4.43 -10.34 -15.31
C GLY A 124 -5.95 -10.55 -15.26
N LEU A 125 -6.52 -10.91 -14.11
CA LEU A 125 -7.97 -10.96 -13.94
C LEU A 125 -8.50 -9.60 -13.44
N PRO A 126 -9.68 -9.16 -13.88
CA PRO A 126 -10.26 -7.89 -13.44
C PRO A 126 -10.89 -7.97 -12.04
N TYR A 127 -11.00 -9.17 -11.46
CA TYR A 127 -11.70 -9.40 -10.20
C TYR A 127 -10.78 -9.20 -8.99
N SER A 128 -11.29 -8.45 -8.01
CA SER A 128 -10.61 -8.13 -6.76
C SER A 128 -11.49 -8.42 -5.55
N TYR A 129 -10.86 -8.68 -4.41
CA TYR A 129 -11.54 -8.77 -3.14
C TYR A 129 -11.87 -7.36 -2.63
N PRO A 130 -13.11 -7.10 -2.17
CA PRO A 130 -13.55 -5.76 -1.75
C PRO A 130 -12.94 -5.30 -0.42
N SER A 131 -12.36 -6.22 0.36
CA SER A 131 -11.72 -5.95 1.66
C SER A 131 -10.23 -6.33 1.61
N PRO A 132 -9.34 -5.44 1.12
CA PRO A 132 -7.92 -5.77 0.92
C PRO A 132 -7.18 -6.19 2.19
N ALA A 133 -7.40 -5.51 3.31
CA ALA A 133 -6.74 -5.82 4.58
C ALA A 133 -7.16 -7.17 5.15
N GLN A 134 -8.46 -7.51 5.02
CA GLN A 134 -8.97 -8.84 5.37
C GLN A 134 -8.26 -9.91 4.54
N ARG A 135 -8.18 -9.69 3.23
CA ARG A 135 -7.52 -10.61 2.31
C ARG A 135 -6.04 -10.77 2.62
N ALA A 136 -5.35 -9.69 2.96
CA ALA A 136 -3.95 -9.73 3.35
C ALA A 136 -3.73 -10.57 4.62
N ALA A 137 -4.60 -10.41 5.63
CA ALA A 137 -4.55 -11.19 6.86
C ALA A 137 -4.82 -12.69 6.62
N GLU A 138 -5.73 -13.03 5.71
CA GLU A 138 -5.96 -14.42 5.24
C GLU A 138 -4.73 -15.02 4.56
N VAL A 139 -4.09 -14.25 3.66
CA VAL A 139 -2.88 -14.71 2.96
C VAL A 139 -1.74 -14.93 3.95
N LEU A 140 -1.56 -14.04 4.93
CA LEU A 140 -0.56 -14.25 5.98
C LEU A 140 -0.88 -15.48 6.84
N ARG A 141 -2.13 -15.67 7.28
CA ARG A 141 -2.54 -16.87 8.03
C ARG A 141 -2.24 -18.15 7.24
N GLY A 142 -2.54 -18.18 5.94
CA GLY A 142 -2.21 -19.30 5.07
C GLY A 142 -0.70 -19.53 4.95
N ALA A 143 0.08 -18.46 4.80
CA ALA A 143 1.54 -18.53 4.73
C ALA A 143 2.18 -19.00 6.06
N LEU A 144 1.59 -18.65 7.19
CA LEU A 144 1.95 -19.13 8.54
C LEU A 144 1.65 -20.62 8.69
N ALA A 145 0.45 -21.07 8.30
CA ALA A 145 0.05 -22.47 8.35
C ALA A 145 0.96 -23.36 7.50
N ALA A 146 1.31 -22.92 6.28
CA ALA A 146 2.27 -23.60 5.40
C ALA A 146 3.69 -23.74 6.01
N ARG A 147 3.97 -23.02 7.11
CA ARG A 147 5.24 -23.05 7.87
C ARG A 147 5.07 -23.67 9.26
N GLY A 148 3.98 -24.40 9.47
CA GLY A 148 3.69 -25.06 10.73
C GLY A 148 3.38 -24.11 11.89
N VAL A 149 2.98 -22.86 11.60
CA VAL A 149 2.46 -21.93 12.61
C VAL A 149 0.94 -22.03 12.64
N ARG A 150 0.38 -22.57 13.73
CA ARG A 150 -1.07 -22.68 13.91
C ARG A 150 -1.64 -21.35 14.39
N VAL A 151 -2.77 -20.92 13.85
CA VAL A 151 -3.54 -19.75 14.31
C VAL A 151 -4.98 -20.18 14.53
N ASP A 152 -5.47 -20.08 15.77
CA ASP A 152 -6.71 -20.74 16.18
C ASP A 152 -7.98 -20.04 15.65
N HIS A 153 -7.94 -18.72 15.47
CA HIS A 153 -9.10 -17.95 15.05
C HIS A 153 -8.95 -17.31 13.66
N ASP A 154 -10.09 -17.07 13.03
CA ASP A 154 -10.15 -16.46 11.70
C ASP A 154 -9.64 -15.01 11.68
N PRO A 155 -8.99 -14.59 10.59
CA PRO A 155 -8.49 -13.24 10.43
C PRO A 155 -9.60 -12.18 10.48
N ARG A 156 -9.27 -10.97 10.95
CA ARG A 156 -10.17 -9.81 10.98
C ARG A 156 -9.45 -8.51 10.64
N VAL A 157 -10.18 -7.47 10.27
CA VAL A 157 -9.64 -6.11 10.16
C VAL A 157 -9.86 -5.38 11.48
N TYR A 158 -8.79 -4.81 12.04
CA TYR A 158 -8.86 -3.98 13.24
C TYR A 158 -7.60 -3.12 13.34
N GLN A 159 -7.70 -1.96 14.00
CA GLN A 159 -6.55 -1.09 14.24
C GLN A 159 -5.65 -1.66 15.34
N MET A 160 -4.35 -1.68 15.10
CA MET A 160 -3.37 -2.19 16.04
C MET A 160 -3.34 -1.35 17.33
N PRO A 161 -3.38 -2.00 18.52
CA PRO A 161 -3.25 -1.29 19.78
C PRO A 161 -1.80 -0.84 20.02
N ALA A 162 -1.63 0.22 20.80
CA ALA A 162 -0.31 0.79 21.12
C ALA A 162 0.61 -0.17 21.90
N THR A 163 0.07 -1.21 22.53
CA THR A 163 0.82 -2.22 23.29
C THR A 163 1.47 -3.30 22.42
N ALA A 164 1.31 -3.24 21.10
CA ALA A 164 1.83 -4.24 20.19
C ALA A 164 3.36 -4.14 20.04
N THR A 165 4.04 -5.29 19.99
CA THR A 165 5.49 -5.40 19.87
C THR A 165 5.88 -5.93 18.49
N LEU A 166 6.91 -5.36 17.87
CA LEU A 166 7.33 -5.73 16.52
C LEU A 166 7.91 -7.14 16.49
N VAL A 167 7.48 -7.94 15.50
CA VAL A 167 7.99 -9.31 15.26
C VAL A 167 8.74 -9.39 13.94
N ALA A 168 8.17 -8.84 12.87
CA ALA A 168 8.75 -8.90 11.53
C ALA A 168 8.49 -7.62 10.75
N SER A 169 9.35 -7.36 9.77
CA SER A 169 9.21 -6.25 8.83
C SER A 169 9.59 -6.72 7.44
N GLU A 170 8.84 -6.28 6.44
CA GLU A 170 9.06 -6.56 5.03
C GLU A 170 9.07 -5.24 4.27
N PRO A 171 10.24 -4.81 3.77
CA PRO A 171 10.36 -3.54 3.07
C PRO A 171 10.03 -3.70 1.57
N SER A 172 9.23 -2.79 1.04
CA SER A 172 8.99 -2.63 -0.41
C SER A 172 10.29 -2.36 -1.17
N PRO A 173 10.33 -2.46 -2.51
CA PRO A 173 11.34 -1.78 -3.32
C PRO A 173 11.46 -0.29 -2.96
N ARG A 174 12.61 0.32 -3.27
CA ARG A 174 12.80 1.76 -3.08
C ARG A 174 11.76 2.56 -3.87
N MET A 175 11.40 3.75 -3.40
CA MET A 175 10.35 4.58 -3.99
C MET A 175 10.55 4.82 -5.49
N TYR A 176 11.79 5.02 -5.96
CA TYR A 176 12.04 5.15 -7.40
C TYR A 176 11.63 3.92 -8.22
N ARG A 177 11.75 2.71 -7.66
CA ARG A 177 11.26 1.48 -8.31
C ARG A 177 9.74 1.43 -8.28
N LEU A 178 9.09 1.80 -7.17
CA LEU A 178 7.63 1.87 -7.12
C LEU A 178 7.07 2.88 -8.13
N VAL A 179 7.72 4.03 -8.29
CA VAL A 179 7.38 5.05 -9.30
C VAL A 179 7.63 4.53 -10.72
N LEU A 180 8.66 3.71 -10.94
CA LEU A 180 8.90 3.05 -12.22
C LEU A 180 7.74 2.10 -12.57
N GLU A 181 7.35 1.21 -11.65
CA GLU A 181 6.22 0.29 -11.83
C GLU A 181 4.89 1.04 -12.02
N MET A 182 4.72 2.18 -11.33
CA MET A 182 3.58 3.07 -11.54
C MET A 182 3.54 3.62 -12.97
N ASN A 183 4.68 4.11 -13.48
CA ASN A 183 4.73 4.80 -14.77
C ASN A 183 4.78 3.84 -15.97
N ARG A 184 5.37 2.66 -15.80
CA ARG A 184 5.38 1.57 -16.79
C ARG A 184 4.90 0.30 -16.08
N PRO A 185 3.66 -0.16 -16.32
CA PRO A 185 2.85 0.07 -17.54
C PRO A 185 1.78 1.19 -17.45
N SER A 186 1.89 2.17 -16.55
CA SER A 186 0.82 3.15 -16.21
C SER A 186 -0.21 2.58 -15.23
N ASP A 187 0.26 2.00 -14.13
CA ASP A 187 -0.57 1.35 -13.11
C ASP A 187 -1.33 2.38 -12.25
N ASN A 188 -2.66 2.39 -12.35
CA ASN A 188 -3.52 3.29 -11.59
C ASN A 188 -3.52 2.99 -10.09
N PHE A 189 -3.43 1.71 -9.71
CA PHE A 189 -3.44 1.31 -8.30
C PHE A 189 -2.21 1.83 -7.57
N PHE A 190 -1.03 1.73 -8.19
CA PHE A 190 0.19 2.31 -7.63
C PHE A 190 0.02 3.82 -7.45
N ALA A 191 -0.51 4.51 -8.45
CA ALA A 191 -0.69 5.95 -8.39
C ALA A 191 -1.63 6.39 -7.26
N GLU A 192 -2.72 5.66 -7.00
CA GLU A 192 -3.66 6.00 -5.94
C GLU A 192 -3.16 5.66 -4.54
N VAL A 193 -2.50 4.51 -4.38
CA VAL A 193 -1.87 4.12 -3.12
C VAL A 193 -0.75 5.11 -2.76
N LEU A 194 0.11 5.46 -3.73
CA LEU A 194 1.17 6.45 -3.53
C LEU A 194 0.60 7.85 -3.26
N ASN A 195 -0.50 8.25 -3.91
CA ASN A 195 -1.17 9.51 -3.61
C ASN A 195 -1.61 9.61 -2.14
N LYS A 196 -2.26 8.56 -1.61
CA LYS A 196 -2.60 8.54 -0.17
C LYS A 196 -1.36 8.47 0.72
N ARG A 197 -0.29 7.79 0.28
CA ARG A 197 0.98 7.73 1.04
C ARG A 197 1.74 9.05 1.09
N ILE A 198 1.68 9.85 0.01
CA ILE A 198 2.21 11.22 -0.02
C ILE A 198 1.50 12.07 1.04
N ALA A 199 0.18 11.91 1.20
CA ALA A 199 -0.58 12.61 2.23
C ALA A 199 -0.02 12.34 3.64
N THR A 200 0.22 11.08 3.97
CA THR A 200 0.71 10.70 5.30
C THR A 200 2.18 11.08 5.52
N ALA A 201 3.00 11.10 4.46
CA ALA A 201 4.35 11.64 4.52
C ALA A 201 4.39 13.16 4.75
N ASP A 202 3.40 13.90 4.22
CA ASP A 202 3.20 15.35 4.46
C ASP A 202 2.48 15.64 5.80
N GLY A 203 2.36 14.66 6.69
CA GLY A 203 1.73 14.83 8.01
C GLY A 203 0.20 14.98 7.97
N ARG A 204 -0.46 14.61 6.87
CA ARG A 204 -1.92 14.68 6.71
C ARG A 204 -2.55 13.28 6.83
N ALA A 205 -3.86 13.24 7.09
CA ALA A 205 -4.61 11.98 7.03
C ALA A 205 -4.55 11.36 5.62
N GLY A 206 -4.38 10.04 5.54
CA GLY A 206 -4.21 9.27 4.31
C GLY A 206 -5.49 9.15 3.47
N THR A 207 -5.90 10.25 2.85
CA THR A 207 -7.07 10.34 1.97
C THR A 207 -6.67 10.78 0.57
N THR A 208 -7.46 10.44 -0.45
CA THR A 208 -7.18 10.89 -1.84
C THR A 208 -7.19 12.42 -1.93
N TYR A 209 -8.07 13.08 -1.17
CA TYR A 209 -8.16 14.53 -1.09
C TYR A 209 -6.90 15.16 -0.48
N ASN A 210 -6.33 14.57 0.57
CA ASN A 210 -5.12 15.10 1.18
C ASN A 210 -3.88 14.78 0.34
N GLY A 211 -3.86 13.64 -0.36
CA GLY A 211 -2.79 13.27 -1.28
C GLY A 211 -2.61 14.28 -2.43
N ARG A 212 -3.70 14.64 -3.10
CA ARG A 212 -3.66 15.64 -4.18
C ARG A 212 -3.29 17.03 -3.66
N ARG A 213 -3.63 17.36 -2.41
CA ARG A 213 -3.23 18.62 -1.76
C ARG A 213 -1.74 18.65 -1.43
N ALA A 214 -1.20 17.58 -0.85
CA ALA A 214 0.22 17.44 -0.58
C ALA A 214 1.03 17.46 -1.88
N THR A 215 0.54 16.78 -2.93
CA THR A 215 1.13 16.84 -4.28
C THR A 215 1.17 18.26 -4.83
N ARG A 216 0.04 19.00 -4.75
CA ARG A 216 0.00 20.41 -5.17
C ARG A 216 0.99 21.26 -4.37
N HIS A 217 0.98 21.13 -3.05
CA HIS A 217 1.86 21.88 -2.14
C HIS A 217 3.34 21.66 -2.50
N TYR A 218 3.74 20.41 -2.72
CA TYR A 218 5.10 20.08 -3.16
C TYR A 218 5.45 20.74 -4.49
N LEU A 219 4.60 20.62 -5.52
CA LEU A 219 4.88 21.22 -6.83
C LEU A 219 4.94 22.75 -6.78
N GLU A 220 4.08 23.40 -6.00
CA GLU A 220 4.10 24.85 -5.79
C GLU A 220 5.37 25.29 -5.05
N SER A 221 5.89 24.47 -4.12
CA SER A 221 7.17 24.73 -3.44
C SER A 221 8.39 24.71 -4.40
N LEU A 222 8.26 24.02 -5.55
CA LEU A 222 9.24 24.06 -6.65
C LEU A 222 9.03 25.27 -7.59
N GLY A 223 8.18 26.21 -7.19
CA GLY A 223 7.82 27.41 -7.96
C GLY A 223 6.98 27.14 -9.21
N ILE A 224 6.32 25.97 -9.29
CA ILE A 224 5.45 25.64 -10.43
C ILE A 224 4.10 26.32 -10.24
N ASN A 225 3.72 27.20 -11.17
CA ASN A 225 2.41 27.86 -11.15
C ASN A 225 1.29 26.87 -11.54
N LEU A 226 0.51 26.44 -10.55
CA LEU A 226 -0.63 25.55 -10.72
C LEU A 226 -1.99 26.27 -10.70
N THR A 227 -2.04 27.58 -10.96
CA THR A 227 -3.28 28.32 -11.17
C THR A 227 -4.08 27.68 -12.31
N GLY A 228 -5.38 27.47 -12.08
CA GLY A 228 -6.27 26.80 -13.03
C GLY A 228 -6.12 25.28 -13.14
N ALA A 229 -5.04 24.68 -12.60
CA ALA A 229 -4.91 23.23 -12.56
C ALA A 229 -5.93 22.61 -11.59
N ARG A 230 -6.43 21.41 -11.91
CA ARG A 230 -7.31 20.61 -11.06
C ARG A 230 -6.71 19.21 -10.96
N LEU A 231 -6.32 18.83 -9.75
CA LEU A 231 -5.84 17.48 -9.43
C LEU A 231 -6.93 16.88 -8.54
N TYR A 232 -7.56 15.79 -8.95
CA TYR A 232 -8.63 15.09 -8.22
C TYR A 232 -8.15 13.76 -7.64
N ASP A 233 -7.23 13.07 -8.32
CA ASP A 233 -6.65 11.80 -7.89
C ASP A 233 -5.15 11.69 -8.29
N GLY A 234 -4.55 10.53 -8.01
CA GLY A 234 -3.13 10.28 -8.33
C GLY A 234 -2.90 9.74 -9.74
N SER A 235 -3.88 9.02 -10.30
CA SER A 235 -3.74 8.22 -11.52
C SER A 235 -4.08 8.98 -12.80
N GLY A 236 -5.03 9.91 -12.73
CA GLY A 236 -5.67 10.58 -13.86
C GLY A 236 -6.94 9.92 -14.34
N LEU A 237 -7.52 9.00 -13.55
CA LEU A 237 -8.81 8.38 -13.87
C LEU A 237 -9.96 9.38 -13.69
N SER A 238 -9.81 10.35 -12.80
CA SER A 238 -10.83 11.37 -12.56
C SER A 238 -11.03 12.24 -13.80
N SER A 239 -12.26 12.25 -14.31
CA SER A 239 -12.64 13.11 -15.44
C SER A 239 -12.53 14.61 -15.14
N GLY A 240 -12.37 14.99 -13.87
CA GLY A 240 -12.17 16.36 -13.41
C GLY A 240 -10.72 16.87 -13.51
N ASP A 241 -9.75 16.00 -13.77
CA ASP A 241 -8.34 16.39 -13.81
C ASP A 241 -8.03 17.36 -14.96
N ARG A 242 -7.31 18.44 -14.65
CA ARG A 242 -6.89 19.47 -15.60
C ARG A 242 -5.46 19.91 -15.30
N LEU A 243 -4.59 19.75 -16.29
CA LEU A 243 -3.24 20.32 -16.31
C LEU A 243 -2.95 20.81 -17.73
N SER A 244 -2.36 22.00 -17.85
CA SER A 244 -1.89 22.49 -19.15
C SER A 244 -0.58 21.80 -19.55
N ALA A 245 -0.29 21.75 -20.86
CA ALA A 245 0.99 21.26 -21.35
C ALA A 245 2.19 22.02 -20.76
N ARG A 246 2.04 23.34 -20.54
CA ARG A 246 3.06 24.19 -19.91
C ARG A 246 3.34 23.78 -18.45
N GLN A 247 2.30 23.45 -17.69
CA GLN A 247 2.44 22.98 -16.32
C GLN A 247 3.09 21.60 -16.28
N LEU A 248 2.71 20.69 -17.18
CA LEU A 248 3.33 19.37 -17.26
C LEU A 248 4.82 19.47 -17.61
N LEU A 249 5.18 20.36 -18.55
CA LEU A 249 6.57 20.65 -18.88
C LEU A 249 7.33 21.24 -17.68
N ALA A 250 6.69 22.09 -16.89
CA ALA A 250 7.31 22.66 -15.68
C ALA A 250 7.61 21.57 -14.63
N VAL A 251 6.72 20.58 -14.46
CA VAL A 251 6.97 19.41 -13.60
C VAL A 251 8.20 18.66 -14.10
N LEU A 252 8.27 18.32 -15.39
CA LEU A 252 9.39 17.57 -15.96
C LEU A 252 10.75 18.29 -15.88
N ARG A 253 10.74 19.63 -15.82
CA ARG A 253 11.97 20.44 -15.75
C ARG A 253 12.48 20.70 -14.34
N ARG A 254 11.64 20.56 -13.32
CA ARG A 254 11.93 21.04 -11.96
C ARG A 254 11.82 19.97 -10.87
N ALA A 255 11.21 18.83 -11.17
CA ALA A 255 10.93 17.78 -10.21
C ALA A 255 11.62 16.47 -10.55
#